data_AF-A0A0P6H704-F1
#
_entry.id   AF-A0A0P6H704-F1
#
_cell.length_a   1.000
_cell.length_b   1.000
_cell.length_c   1.000
_cell.angle_alpha   90.00
_cell.angle_beta   90.00
_cell.angle_gamma   90.00
#
_symmetry.space_group_name_H-M   'P 1'
#
loop_
_entity.id
_entity.type
_entity.pdbx_description
1 polymer ?
#
loop_
_entity_poly.entity_id
_entity_poly.type
_entity_poly.pdbx_seq_one_letter_code
_entity_poly.pdbx_strand_id
1 'polypeptide(L)'
;MTAGMETSALAIGALTFAIIRALTDKVPTPPTIPRSHPTTCAMKCDDGSSGTRSKWGSTDGDLTLSSIFCHPPWRISFTICSSAPDGLAVETKCLPVGEYVGGGAELDNWCNSVQNRAGTFDFGLRGSIYGMVTGNGFFDMGSIPGSQQGNRLRTVPFVNNHDTFRPKLTAEGNYNGWDSSQELAAHIDPYDGRLSAAYAIAFAVDGTPTVFIEDLFDLGQLGNRFTHDPKSAAQLPVRSDIANIIWCHQHLRFKEGAYKVPYSSGDLLVIERSAKAIIGITDSWTVWQTATVATDFPAGTVLKDHSGATVETATVGGDRKVTIKVPPCNGEALGGRRCYAIWGPLTPPGYTPAQRETTQEWEMADDLGDSHPLSLQQGGKLPANSIETRTVGRIFVAASSPVTFYLFLSDSLNPVTVELYNENALVHSESPSTQGSYTPNFTGWYSIHGFLFRDV
;
A
#
# COMPACT_ATOMS: atom_id res chain seq x y z
N MET A 1 -19.95 56.83 -23.92
CA MET A 1 -20.16 56.76 -22.46
C MET A 1 -20.90 55.45 -22.22
N THR A 2 -20.28 54.26 -22.28
CA THR A 2 -19.16 53.73 -21.44
C THR A 2 -19.41 54.05 -19.97
N ALA A 3 -19.45 53.14 -19.00
CA ALA A 3 -18.96 51.76 -18.79
C ALA A 3 -19.88 51.08 -17.73
N GLY A 4 -19.79 49.81 -17.32
CA GLY A 4 -18.75 48.79 -17.48
C GLY A 4 -19.24 47.42 -16.97
N MET A 5 -18.49 46.40 -17.38
CA MET A 5 -18.55 45.00 -16.97
C MET A 5 -18.09 44.83 -15.52
N GLU A 6 -18.56 43.80 -14.81
CA GLU A 6 -17.67 42.81 -14.17
C GLU A 6 -18.42 41.52 -13.76
N THR A 7 -17.75 40.41 -14.04
CA THR A 7 -18.04 39.01 -13.74
C THR A 7 -17.75 38.65 -12.29
N SER A 8 -18.37 37.59 -11.75
CA SER A 8 -17.67 36.59 -10.89
C SER A 8 -18.53 35.35 -10.67
N ALA A 9 -18.03 34.22 -11.16
CA ALA A 9 -18.45 32.87 -10.80
C ALA A 9 -18.02 32.57 -9.36
N LEU A 10 -18.88 31.94 -8.56
CA LEU A 10 -18.52 31.46 -7.22
C LEU A 10 -18.32 29.94 -7.24
N ALA A 11 -17.24 29.55 -6.57
CA ALA A 11 -16.54 28.29 -6.68
C ALA A 11 -17.28 27.10 -6.04
N ILE A 12 -17.10 25.94 -6.67
CA ILE A 12 -17.54 24.62 -6.19
C ILE A 12 -16.39 24.05 -5.35
N GLY A 13 -16.56 24.02 -4.02
CA GLY A 13 -15.56 23.42 -3.10
C GLY A 13 -15.91 21.98 -2.73
N ALA A 14 -14.96 21.05 -2.90
CA ALA A 14 -14.98 19.65 -2.45
C ALA A 14 -14.65 19.55 -0.95
N LEU A 15 -15.07 18.48 -0.27
CA LEU A 15 -14.94 18.28 1.18
C LEU A 15 -14.01 17.08 1.44
N THR A 16 -13.05 17.17 2.36
CA THR A 16 -12.13 16.06 2.70
C THR A 16 -12.17 15.79 4.22
N PHE A 17 -12.19 14.52 4.61
CA PHE A 17 -12.24 13.97 5.97
C PHE A 17 -10.97 13.18 6.27
N ALA A 18 -10.47 13.24 7.52
CA ALA A 18 -9.39 12.35 7.99
C ALA A 18 -9.66 11.87 9.43
N ILE A 19 -9.42 10.59 9.72
CA ILE A 19 -9.60 9.98 11.05
C ILE A 19 -8.30 9.29 11.50
N ILE A 20 -7.77 9.69 12.67
CA ILE A 20 -7.15 8.82 13.71
C ILE A 20 -7.07 9.55 15.05
N ARG A 21 -7.15 8.79 16.15
CA ARG A 21 -6.05 8.65 17.14
C ARG A 21 -6.37 7.53 18.14
N ALA A 22 -5.41 6.65 18.45
CA ALA A 22 -5.50 5.70 19.57
C ALA A 22 -4.13 5.58 20.26
N LEU A 23 -4.00 6.07 21.51
CA LEU A 23 -2.82 5.89 22.37
C LEU A 23 -3.25 5.47 23.78
N THR A 24 -2.41 4.66 24.43
CA THR A 24 -2.44 4.37 25.88
C THR A 24 -1.03 4.59 26.48
N ASP A 25 -0.98 5.36 27.58
CA ASP A 25 0.20 5.94 28.30
C ASP A 25 1.23 4.92 28.86
N LYS A 26 2.48 5.24 29.28
CA LYS A 26 3.00 6.34 30.15
C LYS A 26 4.57 6.36 30.22
N VAL A 27 5.13 7.36 30.93
CA VAL A 27 6.51 7.58 31.52
C VAL A 27 7.51 8.52 30.76
N PRO A 28 8.53 9.15 31.43
CA PRO A 28 8.56 10.57 31.83
C PRO A 28 9.66 11.44 31.14
N THR A 29 9.55 12.76 31.32
CA THR A 29 10.36 13.85 30.72
C THR A 29 11.85 13.94 31.13
N PRO A 30 12.75 14.31 30.20
CA PRO A 30 13.97 15.08 30.49
C PRO A 30 14.15 16.32 29.55
N PRO A 31 15.18 17.19 29.76
CA PRO A 31 15.05 18.64 29.63
C PRO A 31 15.39 19.24 28.25
N THR A 32 14.96 20.49 28.08
CA THR A 32 15.04 21.38 26.91
C THR A 32 16.46 21.84 26.52
N ILE A 33 16.76 21.85 25.21
CA ILE A 33 17.89 22.55 24.56
C ILE A 33 17.34 23.31 23.31
N PRO A 34 17.76 24.55 23.02
CA PRO A 34 17.05 25.47 22.10
C PRO A 34 17.31 25.21 20.61
N ARG A 35 16.27 25.42 19.78
CA ARG A 35 16.27 25.31 18.31
C ARG A 35 16.85 26.54 17.62
N SER A 36 17.61 26.33 16.56
CA SER A 36 17.83 27.31 15.48
C SER A 36 17.10 26.86 14.22
N HIS A 37 16.48 27.81 13.50
CA HIS A 37 15.60 27.60 12.36
C HIS A 37 16.32 27.15 11.08
N PRO A 38 15.65 26.37 10.21
CA PRO A 38 15.85 26.46 8.76
C PRO A 38 14.58 26.86 8.00
N THR A 39 14.85 27.66 6.97
CA THR A 39 14.02 28.36 5.97
C THR A 39 13.22 27.46 5.03
N THR A 40 12.06 27.98 4.59
CA THR A 40 11.13 27.44 3.58
C THR A 40 11.67 27.51 2.14
N CYS A 41 11.37 26.48 1.34
CA CYS A 41 11.53 26.49 -0.13
C CYS A 41 10.22 26.01 -0.77
N ALA A 42 9.54 26.88 -1.53
CA ALA A 42 8.29 26.58 -2.22
C ALA A 42 8.56 26.05 -3.63
N MET A 43 7.86 24.98 -4.07
CA MET A 43 7.79 24.61 -5.49
C MET A 43 6.85 25.54 -6.23
N LYS A 44 7.35 26.11 -7.33
CA LYS A 44 6.55 26.75 -8.35
C LYS A 44 6.28 25.72 -9.45
N CYS A 45 5.04 25.68 -9.95
CA CYS A 45 4.71 25.02 -11.21
C CYS A 45 5.29 25.87 -12.34
N ASP A 46 6.10 25.28 -13.23
CA ASP A 46 6.44 25.88 -14.51
C ASP A 46 5.41 25.37 -15.53
N ASP A 47 4.44 26.22 -15.85
CA ASP A 47 3.76 26.18 -17.13
C ASP A 47 4.62 26.97 -18.12
N GLY A 48 5.00 26.37 -19.24
CA GLY A 48 5.95 26.94 -20.19
C GLY A 48 5.43 28.15 -20.97
N SER A 49 5.05 29.25 -20.30
CA SER A 49 4.69 30.51 -20.96
C SER A 49 5.36 31.72 -20.29
N SER A 50 5.97 32.55 -21.13
CA SER A 50 6.77 33.72 -20.75
C SER A 50 5.92 34.88 -20.19
N GLY A 51 6.37 35.50 -19.09
CA GLY A 51 6.19 36.95 -18.88
C GLY A 51 5.65 37.43 -17.54
N THR A 52 6.50 38.22 -16.86
CA THR A 52 6.24 39.23 -15.80
C THR A 52 6.00 38.79 -14.35
N ARG A 53 6.82 39.37 -13.46
CA ARG A 53 6.85 39.22 -12.00
C ARG A 53 5.91 40.22 -11.33
N SER A 54 5.19 39.78 -10.30
CA SER A 54 4.77 40.64 -9.18
C SER A 54 4.88 39.87 -7.86
N LYS A 55 5.59 40.46 -6.89
CA LYS A 55 5.72 39.99 -5.49
C LYS A 55 4.48 40.38 -4.70
N TRP A 56 3.93 39.47 -3.91
CA TRP A 56 3.18 39.74 -2.68
C TRP A 56 3.44 38.62 -1.67
N GLY A 57 3.51 38.94 -0.37
CA GLY A 57 3.82 38.00 0.70
C GLY A 57 2.84 38.10 1.87
N SER A 58 2.76 37.03 2.66
CA SER A 58 2.26 36.90 4.05
C SER A 58 2.40 35.41 4.43
N THR A 59 3.22 35.03 5.41
CA THR A 59 2.94 34.77 6.85
C THR A 59 1.88 33.68 7.12
N ASP A 60 2.30 32.74 7.97
CA ASP A 60 1.58 31.64 8.64
C ASP A 60 1.25 30.42 7.74
N GLY A 61 1.55 29.16 8.08
CA GLY A 61 2.02 28.60 9.34
C GLY A 61 1.22 27.37 9.77
N ASP A 62 0.96 26.41 8.87
CA ASP A 62 0.65 25.00 9.18
C ASP A 62 0.64 24.17 7.88
N LEU A 63 1.37 23.05 7.84
CA LEU A 63 1.44 22.14 6.69
C LEU A 63 0.83 20.79 7.06
N THR A 64 -0.36 20.52 6.51
CA THR A 64 -0.80 19.17 6.16
C THR A 64 -1.24 19.23 4.70
N LEU A 65 -0.55 18.48 3.83
CA LEU A 65 -0.80 18.50 2.39
C LEU A 65 -0.70 17.06 1.88
N SER A 66 -1.75 16.27 2.14
CA SER A 66 -2.12 15.14 1.28
C SER A 66 -3.02 15.73 0.20
N SER A 67 -2.56 15.74 -1.05
CA SER A 67 -3.36 16.16 -2.20
C SER A 67 -3.28 15.09 -3.27
N ILE A 68 -4.44 14.62 -3.71
CA ILE A 68 -4.63 13.85 -4.93
C ILE A 68 -4.74 14.89 -6.05
N PHE A 69 -3.70 15.05 -6.86
CA PHE A 69 -3.78 15.90 -8.06
C PHE A 69 -4.10 15.03 -9.28
N CYS A 70 -5.37 14.96 -9.66
CA CYS A 70 -5.80 14.42 -10.95
C CYS A 70 -5.69 15.51 -12.02
N HIS A 71 -4.77 15.38 -12.98
CA HIS A 71 -4.85 16.04 -14.29
C HIS A 71 -4.46 15.04 -15.39
N PRO A 72 -5.15 15.02 -16.53
CA PRO A 72 -4.79 14.17 -17.66
C PRO A 72 -3.41 14.56 -18.23
N PRO A 73 -2.58 13.59 -18.69
CA PRO A 73 -2.84 12.15 -18.74
C PRO A 73 -2.57 11.50 -17.38
N TRP A 74 -3.52 10.71 -16.89
CA TRP A 74 -3.56 9.92 -15.65
C TRP A 74 -2.27 9.94 -14.82
N ARG A 75 -2.23 10.84 -13.83
CA ARG A 75 -1.19 10.91 -12.80
C ARG A 75 -1.89 10.92 -11.46
N ILE A 76 -1.69 9.87 -10.68
CA ILE A 76 -2.14 9.83 -9.28
C ILE A 76 -0.89 9.72 -8.43
N SER A 77 -0.83 10.43 -7.30
CA SER A 77 0.26 10.31 -6.34
C SER A 77 -0.31 9.95 -4.98
N PHE A 78 0.16 8.84 -4.43
CA PHE A 78 -0.20 8.35 -3.11
C PHE A 78 0.89 8.73 -2.13
N THR A 79 0.53 9.15 -0.93
CA THR A 79 1.50 9.46 0.12
C THR A 79 1.26 8.53 1.30
N ILE A 80 2.19 7.60 1.56
CA ILE A 80 2.13 6.69 2.70
C ILE A 80 2.96 7.29 3.83
N CYS A 81 2.31 7.90 4.82
CA CYS A 81 2.99 8.47 5.97
C CYS A 81 3.02 7.47 7.14
N SER A 82 4.17 7.35 7.80
CA SER A 82 4.26 6.71 9.11
C SER A 82 4.80 7.71 10.13
N SER A 83 4.09 7.89 11.24
CA SER A 83 4.62 8.54 12.43
C SER A 83 5.43 7.52 13.24
N ALA A 84 6.69 7.82 13.52
CA ALA A 84 7.46 7.14 14.55
C ALA A 84 7.52 8.06 15.79
N PRO A 85 7.32 7.54 17.01
CA PRO A 85 7.41 8.34 18.22
C PRO A 85 8.88 8.56 18.60
N ASP A 86 9.60 9.35 17.82
CA ASP A 86 10.93 9.83 18.20
C ASP A 86 10.75 11.23 18.80
N GLY A 87 10.93 11.33 20.12
CA GLY A 87 10.53 12.46 20.98
C GLY A 87 11.17 13.83 20.72
N LEU A 88 11.65 14.14 19.52
CA LEU A 88 12.11 15.46 19.11
C LEU A 88 11.77 15.68 17.62
N ALA A 89 10.70 16.46 17.39
CA ALA A 89 10.07 16.71 16.09
C ALA A 89 9.37 15.48 15.49
N VAL A 90 8.05 15.59 15.30
CA VAL A 90 7.28 14.67 14.46
C VAL A 90 7.75 14.90 13.02
N GLU A 91 8.85 14.27 12.63
CA GLU A 91 9.19 14.15 11.22
C GLU A 91 8.22 13.13 10.64
N THR A 92 7.13 13.61 10.02
CA THR A 92 6.25 12.74 9.24
C THR A 92 7.05 12.22 8.06
N LYS A 93 7.62 11.02 8.20
CA LYS A 93 8.29 10.33 7.10
C LYS A 93 7.21 9.78 6.19
N CYS A 94 6.90 10.55 5.16
CA CYS A 94 6.01 10.15 4.11
C CYS A 94 6.82 9.50 2.97
N LEU A 95 6.33 8.36 2.49
CA LEU A 95 6.73 7.74 1.24
C LEU A 95 5.71 8.13 0.16
N PRO A 96 5.95 9.23 -0.58
CA PRO A 96 5.17 9.57 -1.76
C PRO A 96 5.54 8.67 -2.94
N VAL A 97 4.51 8.17 -3.62
CA VAL A 97 4.59 7.22 -4.73
C VAL A 97 3.64 7.70 -5.83
N GLY A 98 4.19 7.98 -7.01
CA GLY A 98 3.42 8.25 -8.20
C GLY A 98 2.96 6.96 -8.88
N GLU A 99 1.70 6.91 -9.28
CA GLU A 99 1.24 6.07 -10.35
C GLU A 99 1.55 6.76 -11.68
N TYR A 100 2.69 6.37 -12.24
CA TYR A 100 3.10 6.73 -13.59
C TYR A 100 3.31 5.43 -14.35
N VAL A 101 2.59 5.25 -15.45
CA VAL A 101 2.65 4.02 -16.24
C VAL A 101 3.75 4.16 -17.28
N GLY A 102 4.73 3.26 -17.23
CA GLY A 102 5.85 3.25 -18.17
C GLY A 102 6.86 2.15 -17.87
N GLY A 103 7.87 2.05 -18.73
CA GLY A 103 9.03 1.18 -18.51
C GLY A 103 10.03 1.79 -17.52
N GLY A 104 11.00 1.00 -17.05
CA GLY A 104 11.95 1.42 -16.01
C GLY A 104 12.67 2.76 -16.28
N ALA A 105 13.10 3.00 -17.52
CA ALA A 105 13.76 4.26 -17.89
C ALA A 105 12.80 5.48 -17.84
N GLU A 106 11.53 5.29 -18.18
CA GLU A 106 10.52 6.36 -18.12
C GLU A 106 10.17 6.69 -16.66
N LEU A 107 10.07 5.66 -15.81
CA LEU A 107 9.88 5.81 -14.37
C LEU A 107 11.05 6.56 -13.71
N ASP A 108 12.29 6.20 -14.07
CA ASP A 108 13.49 6.88 -13.58
C ASP A 108 13.51 8.36 -14.03
N ASN A 109 13.17 8.63 -15.29
CA ASN A 109 13.07 9.99 -15.82
C ASN A 109 11.98 10.80 -15.11
N TRP A 110 10.83 10.19 -14.80
CA TRP A 110 9.77 10.83 -14.04
C TRP A 110 10.23 11.16 -12.62
N CYS A 111 10.83 10.19 -11.90
CA CYS A 111 11.38 10.39 -10.56
C CYS A 111 12.38 11.56 -10.56
N ASN A 112 13.28 11.60 -11.55
CA ASN A 112 14.25 12.69 -11.70
C ASN A 112 13.56 14.04 -11.98
N SER A 113 12.51 14.06 -12.81
CA SER A 113 11.74 15.28 -13.12
C SER A 113 11.03 15.85 -11.89
N VAL A 114 10.55 14.99 -10.98
CA VAL A 114 10.03 15.40 -9.68
C VAL A 114 11.12 15.55 -8.61
N GLN A 115 12.40 15.57 -9.02
CA GLN A 115 13.57 15.75 -8.15
C GLN A 115 13.66 14.71 -7.02
N ASN A 116 13.25 13.48 -7.30
CA ASN A 116 13.23 12.36 -6.35
C ASN A 116 12.43 12.62 -5.07
N ARG A 117 11.48 13.57 -5.13
CA ARG A 117 10.53 13.83 -4.05
C ARG A 117 9.52 12.71 -3.91
N ALA A 118 9.18 12.03 -4.99
CA ALA A 118 8.34 10.84 -5.03
C ALA A 118 9.03 9.70 -5.76
N GLY A 119 8.69 8.47 -5.36
CA GLY A 119 8.99 7.25 -6.12
C GLY A 119 7.83 6.87 -7.05
N THR A 120 7.87 5.68 -7.60
CA THR A 120 6.87 5.17 -8.56
C THR A 120 6.49 3.73 -8.29
N PHE A 121 5.27 3.35 -8.65
CA PHE A 121 4.91 1.94 -8.83
C PHE A 121 5.73 1.35 -9.99
N ASP A 122 6.32 0.18 -9.77
CA ASP A 122 7.25 -0.44 -10.72
C ASP A 122 6.51 -1.20 -11.83
N PHE A 123 5.91 -0.47 -12.76
CA PHE A 123 5.21 -1.07 -13.90
C PHE A 123 6.16 -1.86 -14.82
N GLY A 124 7.45 -1.50 -14.86
CA GLY A 124 8.49 -2.25 -15.60
C GLY A 124 8.68 -3.66 -15.02
N LEU A 125 8.92 -3.75 -13.72
CA LEU A 125 9.02 -5.04 -13.03
C LEU A 125 7.71 -5.83 -13.10
N ARG A 126 6.57 -5.16 -12.90
CA ARG A 126 5.24 -5.78 -12.97
C ARG A 126 4.95 -6.39 -14.34
N GLY A 127 5.41 -5.76 -15.42
CA GLY A 127 5.34 -6.30 -16.78
C GLY A 127 6.07 -7.64 -16.93
N SER A 128 7.29 -7.74 -16.39
CA SER A 128 8.04 -9.02 -16.38
C SER A 128 7.41 -10.06 -15.48
N ILE A 129 6.87 -9.67 -14.32
CA ILE A 129 6.13 -10.57 -13.43
C ILE A 129 4.90 -11.14 -14.16
N TYR A 130 4.14 -10.30 -14.85
CA TYR A 130 3.01 -10.75 -15.69
C TYR A 130 3.48 -11.68 -16.82
N GLY A 131 4.58 -11.36 -17.49
CA GLY A 131 5.22 -12.21 -18.50
C GLY A 131 5.63 -13.58 -17.95
N MET A 132 6.15 -13.63 -16.72
CA MET A 132 6.51 -14.88 -16.03
C MET A 132 5.28 -15.76 -15.77
N VAL A 133 4.19 -15.19 -15.26
CA VAL A 133 2.97 -15.94 -14.99
C VAL A 133 2.37 -16.46 -16.30
N THR A 134 2.17 -15.58 -17.29
CA THR A 134 1.53 -15.93 -18.56
C THR A 134 2.43 -16.73 -19.51
N GLY A 135 3.74 -16.70 -19.30
CA GLY A 135 4.74 -17.49 -20.02
C GLY A 135 4.67 -18.99 -19.73
N ASN A 136 3.90 -19.42 -18.72
CA ASN A 136 3.58 -20.82 -18.46
C ASN A 136 4.80 -21.75 -18.32
N GLY A 137 5.92 -21.26 -17.79
CA GLY A 137 7.16 -22.04 -17.64
C GLY A 137 8.16 -21.91 -18.79
N PHE A 138 7.92 -21.00 -19.73
CA PHE A 138 8.84 -20.69 -20.84
C PHE A 138 9.43 -19.27 -20.73
N PHE A 139 9.20 -18.58 -19.62
CA PHE A 139 9.71 -17.23 -19.44
C PHE A 139 11.16 -17.28 -19.00
N ASP A 140 12.04 -16.43 -19.56
CA ASP A 140 13.41 -16.34 -19.08
C ASP A 140 13.47 -15.62 -17.73
N MET A 141 13.50 -16.41 -16.64
CA MET A 141 13.58 -15.92 -15.26
C MET A 141 14.81 -15.03 -15.03
N GLY A 142 15.89 -15.19 -15.80
CA GLY A 142 17.08 -14.36 -15.73
C GLY A 142 16.90 -12.92 -16.20
N SER A 143 15.82 -12.63 -16.92
CA SER A 143 15.51 -11.27 -17.41
C SER A 143 14.89 -10.36 -16.34
N ILE A 144 14.25 -10.93 -15.31
CA ILE A 144 13.47 -10.20 -14.30
C ILE A 144 14.29 -9.10 -13.59
N PRO A 145 15.52 -9.36 -13.10
CA PRO A 145 16.32 -8.33 -12.43
C PRO A 145 16.58 -7.07 -13.27
N GLY A 146 16.65 -7.22 -14.60
CA GLY A 146 16.89 -6.12 -15.53
C GLY A 146 15.66 -5.26 -15.81
N SER A 147 14.46 -5.74 -15.45
CA SER A 147 13.20 -5.02 -15.67
C SER A 147 12.82 -4.06 -14.55
N GLN A 148 13.43 -4.22 -13.37
CA GLN A 148 13.25 -3.29 -12.26
C GLN A 148 13.81 -1.91 -12.62
N GLN A 149 13.09 -0.84 -12.25
CA GLN A 149 13.59 0.52 -12.43
C GLN A 149 14.98 0.72 -11.77
N GLY A 150 15.82 1.57 -12.37
CA GLY A 150 17.18 1.82 -11.90
C GLY A 150 17.23 2.57 -10.57
N ASN A 151 16.25 3.45 -10.32
CA ASN A 151 16.07 4.14 -9.06
C ASN A 151 15.38 3.25 -8.01
N ARG A 152 16.11 2.21 -7.63
CA ARG A 152 15.64 1.10 -6.78
C ARG A 152 15.25 1.48 -5.36
N LEU A 153 15.68 2.65 -4.87
CA LEU A 153 15.28 3.16 -3.55
C LEU A 153 14.01 4.02 -3.60
N ARG A 154 13.51 4.29 -4.80
CA ARG A 154 12.28 5.05 -5.07
C ARG A 154 11.27 4.21 -5.85
N THR A 155 11.33 2.89 -5.70
CA THR A 155 10.45 1.94 -6.39
C THR A 155 9.48 1.27 -5.43
N VAL A 156 8.28 0.99 -5.93
CA VAL A 156 7.24 0.21 -5.26
C VAL A 156 6.90 -0.99 -6.14
N PRO A 157 7.56 -2.15 -5.93
CA PRO A 157 7.21 -3.41 -6.57
C PRO A 157 5.78 -3.83 -6.20
N PHE A 158 5.00 -4.27 -7.18
CA PHE A 158 3.64 -4.76 -6.98
C PHE A 158 3.28 -5.83 -8.01
N VAL A 159 2.20 -6.57 -7.77
CA VAL A 159 1.71 -7.65 -8.64
C VAL A 159 0.43 -7.21 -9.35
N ASN A 160 -0.64 -7.02 -8.56
CA ASN A 160 -1.88 -6.40 -9.00
C ASN A 160 -2.16 -5.11 -8.21
N ASN A 161 -3.06 -4.30 -8.73
CA ASN A 161 -3.70 -3.17 -8.07
C ASN A 161 -5.14 -3.04 -8.59
N HIS A 162 -5.88 -2.06 -8.09
CA HIS A 162 -7.28 -1.86 -8.47
C HIS A 162 -7.51 -1.49 -9.96
N ASP A 163 -6.49 -1.00 -10.67
CA ASP A 163 -6.58 -0.65 -12.09
C ASP A 163 -6.17 -1.79 -13.03
N THR A 164 -5.31 -2.69 -12.55
CA THR A 164 -4.91 -3.90 -13.29
C THR A 164 -5.82 -5.07 -13.00
N PHE A 165 -6.55 -5.05 -11.88
CA PHE A 165 -7.43 -6.12 -11.43
C PHE A 165 -8.89 -5.66 -11.45
N ARG A 166 -9.58 -5.92 -12.58
CA ARG A 166 -10.97 -5.49 -12.80
C ARG A 166 -11.91 -6.69 -12.96
N PRO A 167 -12.23 -7.43 -11.88
CA PRO A 167 -13.17 -8.53 -11.95
C PRO A 167 -14.59 -8.00 -12.15
N LYS A 168 -15.40 -8.75 -12.91
CA LYS A 168 -16.85 -8.60 -12.88
C LYS A 168 -17.36 -9.38 -11.67
N LEU A 169 -18.26 -8.77 -10.90
CA LEU A 169 -18.76 -9.37 -9.66
C LEU A 169 -20.19 -9.88 -9.82
N THR A 170 -20.49 -11.00 -9.18
CA THR A 170 -21.86 -11.43 -8.87
C THR A 170 -22.49 -10.53 -7.81
N ALA A 171 -23.79 -10.68 -7.53
CA ALA A 171 -24.47 -9.92 -6.48
C ALA A 171 -23.86 -10.18 -5.09
N GLU A 172 -23.36 -11.40 -4.86
CA GLU A 172 -22.68 -11.83 -3.63
C GLU A 172 -21.19 -11.45 -3.60
N GLY A 173 -20.67 -10.88 -4.69
CA GLY A 173 -19.29 -10.37 -4.78
C GLY A 173 -18.25 -11.39 -5.23
N ASN A 174 -18.64 -12.57 -5.72
CA ASN A 174 -17.73 -13.52 -6.36
C ASN A 174 -17.30 -13.06 -7.75
N TYR A 175 -16.10 -13.48 -8.18
CA TYR A 175 -15.62 -13.24 -9.53
C TYR A 175 -16.48 -13.97 -10.57
N ASN A 176 -16.86 -13.26 -11.62
CA ASN A 176 -17.68 -13.75 -12.73
C ASN A 176 -17.07 -13.29 -14.06
N GLY A 177 -15.78 -13.58 -14.23
CA GLY A 177 -14.97 -13.10 -15.36
C GLY A 177 -14.37 -11.72 -15.11
N TRP A 178 -13.84 -11.13 -16.19
CA TRP A 178 -13.01 -9.93 -16.14
C TRP A 178 -13.57 -8.83 -17.03
N ASP A 179 -13.35 -7.59 -16.62
CA ASP A 179 -13.57 -6.40 -17.43
C ASP A 179 -12.25 -5.89 -18.01
N SER A 180 -11.65 -6.70 -18.89
CA SER A 180 -10.38 -6.39 -19.54
C SER A 180 -10.41 -5.12 -20.39
N SER A 181 -11.59 -4.56 -20.68
CA SER A 181 -11.70 -3.28 -21.39
C SER A 181 -11.43 -2.06 -20.51
N GLN A 182 -11.46 -2.25 -19.19
CA GLN A 182 -11.22 -1.21 -18.17
C GLN A 182 -9.91 -1.45 -17.40
N GLU A 183 -9.16 -2.48 -17.77
CA GLU A 183 -7.86 -2.76 -17.18
C GLU A 183 -6.80 -1.82 -17.76
N LEU A 184 -6.03 -1.18 -16.89
CA LEU A 184 -4.86 -0.39 -17.27
C LEU A 184 -3.77 -1.28 -17.89
N ALA A 185 -3.64 -2.50 -17.37
CA ALA A 185 -2.86 -3.60 -17.91
C ALA A 185 -3.47 -4.92 -17.44
N ALA A 186 -3.28 -6.00 -18.22
CA ALA A 186 -3.89 -7.30 -17.94
C ALA A 186 -3.58 -7.82 -16.53
N HIS A 187 -4.59 -8.31 -15.82
CA HIS A 187 -4.49 -8.85 -14.46
C HIS A 187 -3.64 -10.12 -14.37
N ILE A 188 -3.16 -10.42 -13.17
CA ILE A 188 -2.70 -11.76 -12.79
C ILE A 188 -3.81 -12.43 -11.98
N ASP A 189 -4.26 -13.61 -12.41
CA ASP A 189 -5.32 -14.36 -11.70
C ASP A 189 -4.81 -14.80 -10.31
N PRO A 190 -5.57 -14.53 -9.23
CA PRO A 190 -5.10 -14.82 -7.88
C PRO A 190 -5.20 -16.32 -7.52
N TYR A 191 -5.72 -17.15 -8.42
CA TYR A 191 -5.74 -18.61 -8.32
C TYR A 191 -4.67 -19.28 -9.19
N ASP A 192 -3.87 -18.52 -9.95
CA ASP A 192 -2.72 -19.07 -10.66
C ASP A 192 -1.66 -19.56 -9.66
N GLY A 193 -1.10 -20.76 -9.93
CA GLY A 193 -0.07 -21.35 -9.08
C GLY A 193 1.21 -20.50 -8.98
N ARG A 194 1.48 -19.62 -9.96
CA ARG A 194 2.64 -18.72 -10.04
C ARG A 194 2.45 -17.39 -9.32
N LEU A 195 1.29 -17.13 -8.71
CA LEU A 195 1.08 -15.94 -7.89
C LEU A 195 2.11 -15.85 -6.75
N SER A 196 2.50 -16.99 -6.17
CA SER A 196 3.52 -17.07 -5.13
C SER A 196 4.90 -16.63 -5.64
N ALA A 197 5.29 -17.01 -6.86
CA ALA A 197 6.50 -16.54 -7.51
C ALA A 197 6.47 -15.02 -7.75
N ALA A 198 5.35 -14.50 -8.22
CA ALA A 198 5.14 -13.06 -8.45
C ALA A 198 5.42 -12.25 -7.17
N TYR A 199 4.84 -12.68 -6.04
CA TYR A 199 5.08 -12.03 -4.75
C TYR A 199 6.48 -12.28 -4.19
N ALA A 200 7.06 -13.46 -4.39
CA ALA A 200 8.43 -13.73 -3.96
C ALA A 200 9.42 -12.80 -4.67
N ILE A 201 9.23 -12.51 -5.97
CA ILE A 201 10.02 -11.53 -6.72
C ILE A 201 9.83 -10.13 -6.14
N ALA A 202 8.57 -9.66 -6.02
CA ALA A 202 8.27 -8.31 -5.55
C ALA A 202 8.88 -8.02 -4.17
N PHE A 203 8.89 -9.02 -3.28
CA PHE A 203 9.47 -8.91 -1.94
C PHE A 203 10.99 -9.04 -1.90
N ALA A 204 11.60 -9.78 -2.85
CA ALA A 204 13.03 -10.03 -2.88
C ALA A 204 13.85 -8.83 -3.40
N VAL A 205 13.33 -8.09 -4.38
CA VAL A 205 14.04 -6.94 -4.97
C VAL A 205 14.13 -5.73 -4.02
N ASP A 206 14.88 -4.71 -4.43
CA ASP A 206 14.90 -3.41 -3.73
C ASP A 206 13.56 -2.65 -3.88
N GLY A 207 13.34 -1.64 -3.05
CA GLY A 207 12.08 -0.88 -2.99
C GLY A 207 11.15 -1.30 -1.86
N THR A 208 9.93 -0.80 -1.88
CA THR A 208 8.90 -1.07 -0.87
C THR A 208 7.78 -1.88 -1.51
N PRO A 209 7.72 -3.21 -1.33
CA PRO A 209 6.69 -4.02 -1.99
C PRO A 209 5.29 -3.68 -1.45
N THR A 210 4.30 -3.68 -2.35
CA THR A 210 2.88 -3.52 -2.02
C THR A 210 2.13 -4.84 -2.23
N VAL A 211 1.25 -5.16 -1.28
CA VAL A 211 0.36 -6.32 -1.34
C VAL A 211 -1.03 -5.85 -1.70
N PHE A 212 -1.67 -6.55 -2.63
CA PHE A 212 -3.04 -6.25 -3.03
C PHE A 212 -4.01 -7.11 -2.24
N ILE A 213 -5.12 -6.51 -1.81
CA ILE A 213 -6.06 -7.16 -0.89
C ILE A 213 -6.70 -8.40 -1.51
N GLU A 214 -7.06 -8.36 -2.79
CA GLU A 214 -7.68 -9.47 -3.55
C GLU A 214 -6.72 -10.65 -3.76
N ASP A 215 -5.41 -10.36 -3.76
CA ASP A 215 -4.38 -11.40 -3.87
C ASP A 215 -4.11 -12.02 -2.49
N LEU A 216 -4.04 -11.21 -1.42
CA LEU A 216 -3.78 -11.73 -0.07
C LEU A 216 -4.95 -12.54 0.49
N PHE A 217 -6.17 -12.03 0.34
CA PHE A 217 -7.38 -12.62 0.87
C PHE A 217 -8.22 -13.26 -0.23
N ASP A 218 -8.82 -14.40 0.07
CA ASP A 218 -9.71 -15.09 -0.87
C ASP A 218 -11.12 -14.46 -0.84
N LEU A 219 -11.24 -13.32 -1.52
CA LEU A 219 -12.49 -12.55 -1.66
C LEU A 219 -13.31 -12.93 -2.89
N GLY A 220 -12.78 -13.82 -3.75
CA GLY A 220 -13.33 -14.08 -5.09
C GLY A 220 -14.32 -15.22 -5.18
N GLN A 221 -14.42 -16.08 -4.16
CA GLN A 221 -15.15 -17.36 -4.25
C GLN A 221 -16.19 -17.61 -3.14
N LEU A 222 -16.15 -16.88 -2.02
CA LEU A 222 -16.92 -17.22 -0.83
C LEU A 222 -18.32 -16.58 -0.74
N GLY A 223 -18.69 -15.69 -1.67
CA GLY A 223 -20.00 -15.04 -1.71
C GLY A 223 -20.28 -14.12 -0.52
N ASN A 224 -19.23 -13.65 0.14
CA ASN A 224 -19.30 -12.87 1.39
C ASN A 224 -18.42 -11.61 1.34
N ARG A 225 -18.09 -11.13 0.13
CA ARG A 225 -17.25 -9.93 -0.08
C ARG A 225 -17.68 -8.75 0.78
N PHE A 226 -18.99 -8.55 0.91
CA PHE A 226 -19.59 -7.41 1.60
C PHE A 226 -19.93 -7.68 3.08
N THR A 227 -19.79 -8.93 3.55
CA THR A 227 -20.37 -9.38 4.83
C THR A 227 -19.43 -10.20 5.70
N HIS A 228 -18.18 -10.41 5.28
CA HIS A 228 -17.19 -11.15 6.06
C HIS A 228 -16.81 -10.42 7.36
N ASP A 229 -16.62 -11.19 8.43
CA ASP A 229 -15.94 -10.74 9.64
C ASP A 229 -14.42 -10.75 9.39
N PRO A 230 -13.73 -9.60 9.48
CA PRO A 230 -12.29 -9.52 9.24
C PRO A 230 -11.44 -10.33 10.23
N LYS A 231 -12.01 -10.80 11.35
CA LYS A 231 -11.34 -11.68 12.32
C LYS A 231 -11.52 -13.16 12.02
N SER A 232 -12.43 -13.52 11.13
CA SER A 232 -12.75 -14.91 10.85
C SER A 232 -11.93 -15.43 9.68
N ALA A 233 -10.92 -16.26 9.95
CA ALA A 233 -10.11 -16.90 8.91
C ALA A 233 -10.93 -17.83 7.99
N ALA A 234 -12.13 -18.25 8.41
CA ALA A 234 -13.05 -19.02 7.57
C ALA A 234 -13.83 -18.14 6.58
N GLN A 235 -14.09 -16.87 6.94
CA GLN A 235 -14.82 -15.94 6.08
C GLN A 235 -13.88 -15.05 5.26
N LEU A 236 -12.65 -14.86 5.73
CA LEU A 236 -11.60 -14.11 5.05
C LEU A 236 -10.31 -14.95 5.04
N PRO A 237 -10.25 -16.02 4.23
CA PRO A 237 -9.08 -16.88 4.16
C PRO A 237 -7.89 -16.12 3.60
N VAL A 238 -6.70 -16.38 4.15
CA VAL A 238 -5.46 -15.79 3.67
C VAL A 238 -4.74 -16.80 2.79
N ARG A 239 -4.25 -16.37 1.61
CA ARG A 239 -3.36 -17.20 0.78
C ARG A 239 -2.03 -17.41 1.51
N SER A 240 -1.78 -18.66 1.89
CA SER A 240 -0.69 -19.03 2.82
C SER A 240 0.71 -18.73 2.28
N ASP A 241 0.91 -18.75 0.96
CA ASP A 241 2.18 -18.41 0.31
C ASP A 241 2.55 -16.94 0.52
N ILE A 242 1.62 -16.03 0.20
CA ILE A 242 1.84 -14.59 0.36
C ILE A 242 2.03 -14.24 1.85
N ALA A 243 1.21 -14.82 2.73
CA ALA A 243 1.36 -14.64 4.17
C ALA A 243 2.75 -15.07 4.68
N ASN A 244 3.26 -16.19 4.17
CA ASN A 244 4.59 -16.67 4.52
C ASN A 244 5.72 -15.80 3.95
N ILE A 245 5.58 -15.30 2.73
CA ILE A 245 6.54 -14.37 2.12
C ILE A 245 6.61 -13.07 2.94
N ILE A 246 5.46 -12.50 3.34
CA ILE A 246 5.39 -11.34 4.23
C ILE A 246 6.10 -11.65 5.56
N TRP A 247 5.81 -12.81 6.16
CA TRP A 247 6.42 -13.23 7.41
C TRP A 247 7.94 -13.32 7.30
N CYS A 248 8.45 -14.00 6.25
CA CYS A 248 9.87 -14.17 5.99
C CYS A 248 10.56 -12.83 5.75
N HIS A 249 9.95 -11.95 4.95
CA HIS A 249 10.50 -10.63 4.66
C HIS A 249 10.78 -9.82 5.94
N GLN A 250 9.85 -9.87 6.91
CA GLN A 250 10.02 -9.18 8.18
C GLN A 250 11.00 -9.92 9.11
N HIS A 251 10.80 -11.23 9.33
CA HIS A 251 11.54 -12.00 10.33
C HIS A 251 12.99 -12.29 9.94
N LEU A 252 13.28 -12.36 8.64
CA LEU A 252 14.64 -12.46 8.10
C LEU A 252 15.23 -11.10 7.76
N ARG A 253 14.46 -10.02 7.89
CA ARG A 253 14.90 -8.62 7.72
C ARG A 253 15.49 -8.38 6.33
N PHE A 254 14.75 -8.75 5.29
CA PHE A 254 15.21 -8.67 3.89
C PHE A 254 15.84 -7.30 3.57
N LYS A 255 15.18 -6.21 3.95
CA LYS A 255 15.60 -4.84 3.65
C LYS A 255 16.89 -4.38 4.35
N GLU A 256 17.40 -5.12 5.35
CA GLU A 256 18.72 -4.86 5.94
C GLU A 256 19.88 -5.44 5.12
N GLY A 257 19.61 -6.40 4.22
CA GLY A 257 20.63 -7.01 3.36
C GLY A 257 20.66 -6.36 1.99
N ALA A 258 21.86 -6.22 1.42
CA ALA A 258 22.04 -5.76 0.04
C ALA A 258 21.38 -6.74 -0.95
N TYR A 259 20.72 -6.21 -1.98
CA TYR A 259 20.14 -7.00 -3.07
C TYR A 259 21.24 -7.52 -4.00
N LYS A 260 21.26 -8.84 -4.22
CA LYS A 260 22.19 -9.54 -5.13
C LYS A 260 21.45 -10.60 -5.95
N VAL A 261 21.96 -10.89 -7.14
CA VAL A 261 21.47 -11.98 -8.00
C VAL A 261 22.59 -13.00 -8.20
N PRO A 262 22.80 -13.93 -7.25
CA PRO A 262 23.90 -14.88 -7.32
C PRO A 262 23.71 -15.98 -8.38
N TYR A 263 22.50 -16.19 -8.89
CA TYR A 263 22.22 -17.17 -9.93
C TYR A 263 20.96 -16.80 -10.72
N SER A 264 21.01 -17.04 -12.02
CA SER A 264 19.85 -17.03 -12.89
C SER A 264 20.01 -18.04 -14.03
N SER A 265 18.89 -18.58 -14.48
CA SER A 265 18.74 -19.41 -15.66
C SER A 265 17.34 -19.19 -16.27
N GLY A 266 17.00 -19.94 -17.31
CA GLY A 266 15.66 -19.89 -17.91
C GLY A 266 14.56 -20.14 -16.87
N ASP A 267 14.68 -21.19 -16.07
CA ASP A 267 13.59 -21.61 -15.16
C ASP A 267 13.84 -21.27 -13.68
N LEU A 268 14.99 -20.70 -13.31
CA LEU A 268 15.34 -20.43 -11.92
C LEU A 268 16.02 -19.08 -11.77
N LEU A 269 15.45 -18.22 -10.92
CA LEU A 269 16.08 -17.01 -10.42
C LEU A 269 16.40 -17.20 -8.93
N VAL A 270 17.63 -16.86 -8.54
CA VAL A 270 18.02 -16.78 -7.13
C VAL A 270 18.43 -15.36 -6.81
N ILE A 271 17.75 -14.78 -5.82
CA ILE A 271 18.07 -13.47 -5.25
C ILE A 271 18.57 -13.68 -3.83
N GLU A 272 19.67 -13.03 -3.48
CA GLU A 272 20.11 -12.95 -2.09
C GLU A 272 19.83 -11.55 -1.54
N ARG A 273 19.21 -11.50 -0.36
CA ARG A 273 19.34 -10.38 0.57
C ARG A 273 20.56 -10.70 1.43
N SER A 274 21.69 -10.06 1.11
CA SER A 274 23.03 -10.35 1.63
C SER A 274 23.04 -10.78 3.09
N ALA A 275 23.40 -12.05 3.36
CA ALA A 275 23.46 -12.65 4.71
C ALA A 275 22.15 -12.56 5.54
N LYS A 276 21.00 -12.37 4.89
CA LYS A 276 19.66 -12.34 5.48
C LYS A 276 18.78 -13.47 4.97
N ALA A 277 18.73 -13.64 3.64
CA ALA A 277 17.95 -14.69 2.99
C ALA A 277 18.43 -14.94 1.56
N ILE A 278 18.33 -16.19 1.11
CA ILE A 278 18.44 -16.62 -0.28
C ILE A 278 17.03 -17.03 -0.75
N ILE A 279 16.49 -16.28 -1.69
CA ILE A 279 15.14 -16.47 -2.24
C ILE A 279 15.31 -17.11 -3.61
N GLY A 280 14.86 -18.35 -3.75
CA GLY A 280 14.77 -19.03 -5.03
C GLY A 280 13.35 -18.93 -5.58
N ILE A 281 13.23 -18.59 -6.86
CA ILE A 281 11.96 -18.47 -7.59
C ILE A 281 12.06 -19.24 -8.90
N THR A 282 11.05 -20.04 -9.24
CA THR A 282 10.93 -20.76 -10.51
C THR A 282 9.57 -20.53 -11.15
N ASP A 283 9.49 -20.62 -12.48
CA ASP A 283 8.24 -20.69 -13.23
C ASP A 283 7.89 -22.11 -13.69
N SER A 284 8.74 -23.09 -13.34
CA SER A 284 8.60 -24.50 -13.70
C SER A 284 7.39 -25.15 -13.03
N TRP A 285 6.51 -25.77 -13.82
CA TRP A 285 5.26 -26.31 -13.31
C TRP A 285 5.42 -27.58 -12.47
N THR A 286 6.31 -28.49 -12.87
CA THR A 286 6.43 -29.83 -12.26
C THR A 286 7.85 -30.20 -11.82
N VAL A 287 8.87 -29.41 -12.18
CA VAL A 287 10.27 -29.76 -11.92
C VAL A 287 10.81 -28.96 -10.75
N TRP A 288 11.35 -29.68 -9.75
CA TRP A 288 12.14 -29.07 -8.68
C TRP A 288 13.42 -28.47 -9.24
N GLN A 289 13.71 -27.22 -8.88
CA GLN A 289 14.95 -26.56 -9.25
C GLN A 289 15.98 -26.71 -8.13
N THR A 290 17.25 -26.86 -8.49
CA THR A 290 18.37 -26.95 -7.54
C THR A 290 19.57 -26.18 -8.07
N ALA A 291 20.19 -25.36 -7.24
CA ALA A 291 21.38 -24.60 -7.61
C ALA A 291 22.36 -24.47 -6.44
N THR A 292 23.66 -24.55 -6.74
CA THR A 292 24.73 -24.18 -5.82
C THR A 292 25.14 -22.74 -6.10
N VAL A 293 24.89 -21.85 -5.14
CA VAL A 293 25.07 -20.41 -5.32
C VAL A 293 26.13 -19.86 -4.38
N ALA A 294 26.87 -18.85 -4.85
CA ALA A 294 27.70 -18.04 -3.96
C ALA A 294 26.81 -17.25 -2.99
N THR A 295 27.28 -17.06 -1.76
CA THR A 295 26.50 -16.40 -0.73
C THR A 295 27.33 -15.55 0.23
N ASP A 296 26.73 -14.49 0.77
CA ASP A 296 27.38 -13.70 1.82
C ASP A 296 27.22 -14.29 3.22
N PHE A 297 26.41 -15.32 3.41
CA PHE A 297 26.40 -16.04 4.68
C PHE A 297 27.80 -16.55 5.04
N PRO A 298 28.22 -16.48 6.32
CA PRO A 298 29.49 -17.06 6.76
C PRO A 298 29.55 -18.58 6.51
N ALA A 299 30.73 -19.09 6.20
CA ALA A 299 30.97 -20.53 6.15
C ALA A 299 30.56 -21.21 7.46
N GLY A 300 29.95 -22.40 7.37
CA GLY A 300 29.41 -23.13 8.51
C GLY A 300 28.00 -22.68 8.96
N THR A 301 27.45 -21.61 8.38
CA THR A 301 26.05 -21.23 8.65
C THR A 301 25.11 -22.33 8.18
N VAL A 302 24.21 -22.79 9.06
CA VAL A 302 23.14 -23.72 8.70
C VAL A 302 21.90 -22.93 8.32
N LEU A 303 21.43 -23.14 7.09
CA LEU A 303 20.24 -22.55 6.52
C LEU A 303 19.09 -23.54 6.52
N LYS A 304 17.88 -23.01 6.64
CA LYS A 304 16.60 -23.72 6.51
C LYS A 304 15.73 -22.99 5.51
N ASP A 305 14.95 -23.74 4.73
CA ASP A 305 13.84 -23.19 3.96
C ASP A 305 12.67 -22.79 4.89
N HIS A 306 12.49 -21.48 5.09
CA HIS A 306 11.40 -20.89 5.87
C HIS A 306 10.08 -20.79 5.09
N SER A 307 10.08 -21.10 3.79
CA SER A 307 8.81 -21.33 3.10
C SER A 307 8.12 -22.59 3.63
N GLY A 308 8.90 -23.60 4.03
CA GLY A 308 8.39 -24.90 4.46
C GLY A 308 8.07 -25.84 3.30
N ALA A 309 8.53 -25.54 2.09
CA ALA A 309 8.44 -26.46 0.95
C ALA A 309 9.29 -27.72 1.16
N THR A 310 10.36 -27.62 1.97
CA THR A 310 11.17 -28.75 2.44
C THR A 310 11.52 -28.61 3.92
N VAL A 311 11.83 -29.74 4.57
CA VAL A 311 12.38 -29.81 5.94
C VAL A 311 13.91 -29.89 5.98
N GLU A 312 14.54 -30.01 4.81
CA GLU A 312 15.99 -30.09 4.70
C GLU A 312 16.68 -28.80 5.15
N THR A 313 17.90 -28.95 5.66
CA THR A 313 18.82 -27.85 5.96
C THR A 313 20.01 -27.88 5.01
N ALA A 314 20.59 -26.73 4.72
CA ALA A 314 21.79 -26.61 3.90
C ALA A 314 22.89 -25.86 4.67
N THR A 315 24.13 -26.37 4.65
CA THR A 315 25.26 -25.71 5.32
C THR A 315 26.11 -24.97 4.31
N VAL A 316 26.46 -23.73 4.62
CA VAL A 316 27.36 -22.93 3.78
C VAL A 316 28.77 -23.51 3.83
N GLY A 317 29.33 -23.86 2.67
CA GLY A 317 30.66 -24.43 2.54
C GLY A 317 31.78 -23.43 2.85
N GLY A 318 33.00 -23.95 3.01
CA GLY A 318 34.20 -23.12 3.22
C GLY A 318 34.53 -22.18 2.04
N ASP A 319 34.02 -22.49 0.85
CA ASP A 319 34.08 -21.69 -0.37
C ASP A 319 32.98 -20.62 -0.46
N ARG A 320 32.18 -20.45 0.61
CA ARG A 320 31.01 -19.55 0.68
C ARG A 320 29.97 -19.83 -0.39
N LYS A 321 29.74 -21.12 -0.66
CA LYS A 321 28.62 -21.58 -1.49
C LYS A 321 27.65 -22.44 -0.70
N VAL A 322 26.41 -22.48 -1.16
CA VAL A 322 25.37 -23.34 -0.59
C VAL A 322 24.45 -23.84 -1.69
N THR A 323 24.01 -25.09 -1.58
CA THR A 323 23.03 -25.68 -2.48
C THR A 323 21.63 -25.49 -1.92
N ILE A 324 20.74 -24.89 -2.71
CA ILE A 324 19.33 -24.68 -2.37
C ILE A 324 18.44 -25.47 -3.32
N LYS A 325 17.22 -25.77 -2.85
CA LYS A 325 16.14 -26.37 -3.64
C LYS A 325 14.94 -25.42 -3.68
N VAL A 326 14.22 -25.42 -4.79
CA VAL A 326 13.01 -24.61 -5.00
C VAL A 326 11.90 -25.53 -5.54
N PRO A 327 10.70 -25.54 -4.93
CA PRO A 327 9.60 -26.38 -5.36
C PRO A 327 9.04 -25.94 -6.71
N PRO A 328 8.45 -26.89 -7.47
CA PRO A 328 7.67 -26.56 -8.65
C PRO A 328 6.37 -25.81 -8.30
N CYS A 329 5.68 -25.30 -9.32
CA CYS A 329 4.46 -24.50 -9.16
C CYS A 329 3.16 -25.28 -8.94
N ASN A 330 3.17 -26.60 -9.10
CA ASN A 330 1.96 -27.44 -9.00
C ASN A 330 1.37 -27.59 -7.58
N GLY A 331 2.09 -27.18 -6.53
CA GLY A 331 1.62 -27.25 -5.15
C GLY A 331 1.75 -28.62 -4.48
N GLU A 332 2.52 -29.54 -5.06
CA GLU A 332 2.78 -30.87 -4.46
C GLU A 332 3.84 -30.82 -3.35
N ALA A 333 4.56 -29.71 -3.21
CA ALA A 333 5.54 -29.55 -2.13
C ALA A 333 4.86 -29.50 -0.75
N LEU A 334 5.66 -29.73 0.30
CA LEU A 334 5.15 -29.67 1.67
C LEU A 334 4.47 -28.33 1.96
N GLY A 335 3.35 -28.38 2.69
CA GLY A 335 2.55 -27.20 2.99
C GLY A 335 1.81 -26.59 1.78
N GLY A 336 1.80 -27.28 0.63
CA GLY A 336 1.17 -26.80 -0.60
C GLY A 336 1.94 -25.69 -1.30
N ARG A 337 3.23 -25.50 -0.97
CA ARG A 337 4.06 -24.40 -1.51
C ARG A 337 4.26 -24.54 -3.01
N ARG A 338 4.29 -23.39 -3.68
CA ARG A 338 4.39 -23.29 -5.14
C ARG A 338 5.53 -22.36 -5.52
N CYS A 339 6.38 -22.74 -6.47
CA CYS A 339 7.28 -21.85 -7.21
C CYS A 339 8.38 -21.08 -6.43
N TYR A 340 8.42 -21.10 -5.10
CA TYR A 340 9.40 -20.33 -4.32
C TYR A 340 9.92 -21.09 -3.11
N ALA A 341 11.14 -20.74 -2.68
CA ALA A 341 11.73 -21.16 -1.41
C ALA A 341 12.53 -20.00 -0.81
N ILE A 342 12.57 -19.91 0.53
CA ILE A 342 13.26 -18.83 1.24
C ILE A 342 14.22 -19.46 2.25
N TRP A 343 15.48 -19.57 1.86
CA TRP A 343 16.53 -20.13 2.69
C TRP A 343 17.14 -19.03 3.56
N GLY A 344 17.06 -19.17 4.88
CA GLY A 344 17.64 -18.25 5.85
C GLY A 344 18.27 -18.98 7.03
N PRO A 345 18.89 -18.29 8.00
CA PRO A 345 19.46 -18.93 9.18
C PRO A 345 18.45 -19.85 9.87
N LEU A 346 18.93 -20.97 10.41
CA LEU A 346 18.09 -21.97 11.10
C LEU A 346 17.13 -21.32 12.11
N THR A 347 17.64 -20.36 12.88
CA THR A 347 16.86 -19.51 13.78
C THR A 347 16.81 -18.09 13.21
N PRO A 348 15.64 -17.60 12.77
CA PRO A 348 15.51 -16.24 12.28
C PRO A 348 15.70 -15.24 13.43
N PRO A 349 16.21 -14.01 13.15
CA PRO A 349 16.45 -13.00 14.18
C PRO A 349 15.18 -12.44 14.82
N GLY A 350 14.00 -12.77 14.28
CA GLY A 350 12.70 -12.34 14.79
C GLY A 350 12.33 -10.92 14.37
N TYR A 351 11.04 -10.62 14.51
CA TYR A 351 10.46 -9.32 14.22
C TYR A 351 9.37 -9.00 15.23
N THR A 352 9.46 -7.83 15.85
CA THR A 352 8.40 -7.26 16.68
C THR A 352 7.90 -6.00 15.97
N PRO A 353 6.69 -6.02 15.39
CA PRO A 353 6.15 -4.81 14.78
C PRO A 353 5.98 -3.75 15.86
N ALA A 354 6.43 -2.53 15.57
CA ALA A 354 6.01 -1.38 16.36
C ALA A 354 4.49 -1.20 16.20
N GLN A 355 3.78 -1.00 17.30
CA GLN A 355 2.39 -0.58 17.22
C GLN A 355 2.32 0.78 16.53
N ARG A 356 1.50 0.89 15.49
CA ARG A 356 1.34 2.11 14.70
C ARG A 356 -0.10 2.58 14.76
N GLU A 357 -0.27 3.90 14.79
CA GLU A 357 -1.55 4.54 14.55
C GLU A 357 -1.97 4.31 13.08
N THR A 358 -3.27 4.15 12.82
CA THR A 358 -3.79 3.88 11.46
C THR A 358 -4.69 5.02 10.99
N THR A 359 -4.22 5.80 10.01
CA THR A 359 -4.96 6.90 9.33
C THR A 359 -5.82 6.36 8.23
N GLN A 360 -7.08 6.74 8.27
CA GLN A 360 -7.97 6.64 7.12
C GLN A 360 -8.46 8.04 6.78
N GLU A 361 -8.31 8.41 5.52
CA GLU A 361 -8.76 9.68 4.95
C GLU A 361 -9.86 9.37 3.93
N TRP A 362 -10.93 10.15 3.94
CA TRP A 362 -12.03 10.06 2.98
C TRP A 362 -12.20 11.41 2.32
N GLU A 363 -12.36 11.45 1.02
CA GLU A 363 -12.75 12.68 0.33
C GLU A 363 -14.20 12.54 -0.15
N MET A 364 -15.04 13.50 0.25
CA MET A 364 -16.47 13.57 -0.06
C MET A 364 -16.69 14.42 -1.32
N ALA A 365 -15.83 14.30 -2.31
CA ALA A 365 -16.06 14.89 -3.62
C ALA A 365 -17.13 14.07 -4.38
N ASP A 366 -17.87 14.69 -5.29
CA ASP A 366 -18.95 14.00 -6.03
C ASP A 366 -18.43 12.95 -7.03
N ASP A 367 -17.17 13.06 -7.44
CA ASP A 367 -16.48 12.10 -8.31
C ASP A 367 -15.80 10.97 -7.53
N LEU A 368 -15.80 11.04 -6.20
CA LEU A 368 -15.25 10.04 -5.30
C LEU A 368 -16.39 9.40 -4.52
N GLY A 369 -16.71 8.15 -4.83
CA GLY A 369 -17.67 7.39 -4.03
C GLY A 369 -18.12 6.06 -4.63
N ASP A 370 -18.80 5.27 -3.80
CA ASP A 370 -19.44 4.02 -4.18
C ASP A 370 -20.97 4.17 -4.07
N SER A 371 -21.71 3.65 -5.05
CA SER A 371 -23.18 3.67 -5.05
C SER A 371 -23.80 2.28 -4.87
N HIS A 372 -22.97 1.23 -4.75
CA HIS A 372 -23.45 -0.12 -4.63
C HIS A 372 -24.21 -0.32 -3.29
N PRO A 373 -25.44 -0.86 -3.31
CA PRO A 373 -26.27 -1.00 -2.10
C PRO A 373 -25.63 -1.81 -0.97
N LEU A 374 -24.73 -2.74 -1.31
CA LEU A 374 -24.01 -3.60 -0.37
C LEU A 374 -22.59 -3.10 -0.04
N SER A 375 -22.16 -1.99 -0.62
CA SER A 375 -20.88 -1.39 -0.27
C SER A 375 -21.04 -0.31 0.80
N LEU A 376 -19.95 0.36 1.14
CA LEU A 376 -19.89 1.37 2.20
C LEU A 376 -20.66 2.65 1.83
N GLN A 377 -21.07 2.80 0.56
CA GLN A 377 -21.76 3.98 0.01
C GLN A 377 -21.08 5.30 0.39
N GLN A 378 -19.75 5.26 0.47
CA GLN A 378 -18.92 6.37 0.91
C GLN A 378 -18.82 7.40 -0.21
N GLY A 379 -18.67 8.67 0.15
CA GLY A 379 -18.41 9.73 -0.79
C GLY A 379 -19.64 10.56 -1.18
N GLY A 380 -19.44 11.46 -2.13
CA GLY A 380 -20.46 12.44 -2.54
C GLY A 380 -20.51 13.64 -1.61
N LYS A 381 -20.54 14.84 -2.19
CA LYS A 381 -20.56 16.09 -1.45
C LYS A 381 -21.85 16.21 -0.66
N LEU A 382 -21.77 16.82 0.53
CA LEU A 382 -22.95 17.28 1.24
C LEU A 382 -23.72 18.25 0.32
N PRO A 383 -24.98 17.96 -0.06
CA PRO A 383 -25.71 18.84 -0.96
C PRO A 383 -25.87 20.23 -0.33
N ALA A 384 -25.79 21.28 -1.15
CA ALA A 384 -25.87 22.65 -0.65
C ALA A 384 -27.17 22.86 0.14
N ASN A 385 -27.06 23.40 1.36
CA ASN A 385 -28.19 23.66 2.25
C ASN A 385 -29.06 22.42 2.57
N SER A 386 -28.48 21.22 2.50
CA SER A 386 -29.16 19.97 2.81
C SER A 386 -28.85 19.50 4.23
N ILE A 387 -29.91 19.05 4.90
CA ILE A 387 -29.84 18.37 6.21
C ILE A 387 -29.72 16.85 6.09
N GLU A 388 -29.76 16.33 4.86
CA GLU A 388 -29.62 14.89 4.60
C GLU A 388 -28.24 14.40 5.05
N THR A 389 -28.25 13.37 5.87
CA THR A 389 -27.07 12.68 6.35
C THR A 389 -26.37 11.95 5.20
N ARG A 390 -25.05 12.09 5.09
CA ARG A 390 -24.23 11.31 4.17
C ARG A 390 -23.32 10.36 4.95
N THR A 391 -23.14 9.15 4.43
CA THR A 391 -22.14 8.22 4.93
C THR A 391 -20.77 8.65 4.41
N VAL A 392 -19.90 9.02 5.33
CA VAL A 392 -18.53 9.44 5.04
C VAL A 392 -17.63 8.23 4.89
N GLY A 393 -17.72 7.32 5.85
CA GLY A 393 -16.71 6.30 6.08
C GLY A 393 -17.22 5.17 6.95
N ARG A 394 -16.45 4.09 7.06
CA ARG A 394 -16.69 3.01 8.02
C ARG A 394 -15.37 2.50 8.55
N ILE A 395 -15.29 2.29 9.86
CA ILE A 395 -14.07 1.85 10.55
C ILE A 395 -14.36 0.62 11.41
N PHE A 396 -13.44 -0.34 11.45
CA PHE A 396 -13.48 -1.44 12.40
C PHE A 396 -12.58 -1.08 13.59
N VAL A 397 -13.15 -0.99 14.79
CA VAL A 397 -12.44 -0.52 15.98
C VAL A 397 -12.57 -1.54 17.10
N ALA A 398 -11.46 -1.80 17.79
CA ALA A 398 -11.47 -2.62 19.00
C ALA A 398 -12.09 -1.86 20.18
N ALA A 399 -12.74 -2.60 21.08
CA ALA A 399 -13.27 -2.04 22.32
C ALA A 399 -12.16 -1.30 23.08
N SER A 400 -12.50 -0.17 23.70
CA SER A 400 -11.61 0.67 24.49
C SER A 400 -10.44 1.30 23.71
N SER A 401 -10.42 1.20 22.39
CA SER A 401 -9.44 1.91 21.54
C SER A 401 -9.99 3.27 21.16
N PRO A 402 -9.41 4.39 21.62
CA PRO A 402 -9.89 5.71 21.25
C PRO A 402 -9.92 5.89 19.74
N VAL A 403 -10.88 6.67 19.26
CA VAL A 403 -10.98 7.17 17.90
C VAL A 403 -10.98 8.69 18.00
N THR A 404 -10.11 9.35 17.24
CA THR A 404 -10.16 10.80 17.04
C THR A 404 -10.39 11.08 15.57
N PHE A 405 -11.20 12.08 15.28
CA PHE A 405 -11.50 12.51 13.92
C PHE A 405 -11.20 13.99 13.75
N TYR A 406 -10.83 14.36 12.53
CA TYR A 406 -10.55 15.74 12.10
C TYR A 406 -11.35 16.04 10.84
N LEU A 407 -11.97 17.22 10.81
CA LEU A 407 -12.77 17.69 9.70
C LEU A 407 -12.07 18.85 9.00
N PHE A 408 -11.86 18.72 7.70
CA PHE A 408 -11.31 19.77 6.86
C PHE A 408 -12.43 20.31 5.97
N LEU A 409 -13.03 21.40 6.42
CA LEU A 409 -14.14 22.05 5.72
C LEU A 409 -13.58 22.93 4.60
N SER A 410 -14.09 22.75 3.38
CA SER A 410 -13.85 23.72 2.29
C SER A 410 -14.63 25.01 2.46
N ASP A 411 -15.70 24.97 3.26
CA ASP A 411 -16.46 26.14 3.69
C ASP A 411 -16.57 26.15 5.21
N SER A 412 -15.78 27.01 5.85
CA SER A 412 -15.76 27.16 7.31
C SER A 412 -16.99 27.92 7.84
N LEU A 413 -17.82 28.51 6.98
CA LEU A 413 -19.03 29.23 7.37
C LEU A 413 -20.22 28.30 7.64
N ASN A 414 -20.13 27.04 7.18
CA ASN A 414 -21.16 26.04 7.35
C ASN A 414 -20.69 24.96 8.34
N PRO A 415 -21.07 25.05 9.63
CA PRO A 415 -20.68 24.05 10.60
C PRO A 415 -21.21 22.66 10.21
N VAL A 416 -20.44 21.62 10.51
CA VAL A 416 -20.79 20.21 10.23
C VAL A 416 -20.95 19.46 11.54
N THR A 417 -21.98 18.63 11.61
CA THR A 417 -22.17 17.64 12.68
C THR A 417 -21.63 16.30 12.20
N VAL A 418 -20.90 15.61 13.08
CA VAL A 418 -20.42 14.24 12.84
C VAL A 418 -21.14 13.31 13.78
N GLU A 419 -21.65 12.22 13.21
CA GLU A 419 -22.28 11.15 13.95
C GLU A 419 -21.55 9.83 13.71
N LEU A 420 -21.42 9.04 14.77
CA LEU A 420 -20.95 7.66 14.69
C LEU A 420 -22.11 6.73 15.00
N TYR A 421 -22.33 5.77 14.12
CA TYR A 421 -23.33 4.72 14.26
C TYR A 421 -22.65 3.38 14.44
N ASN A 422 -23.18 2.58 15.35
CA ASN A 422 -22.95 1.15 15.34
C ASN A 422 -24.19 0.46 14.80
N GLU A 423 -24.03 -0.22 13.67
CA GLU A 423 -25.16 -0.67 12.86
C GLU A 423 -26.08 0.52 12.57
N ASN A 424 -27.28 0.56 13.16
CA ASN A 424 -28.25 1.65 13.01
C ASN A 424 -28.46 2.47 14.30
N ALA A 425 -27.66 2.23 15.34
CA ALA A 425 -27.75 2.95 16.60
C ALA A 425 -26.71 4.07 16.66
N LEU A 426 -27.17 5.31 16.87
CA LEU A 426 -26.31 6.45 17.13
C LEU A 426 -25.57 6.23 18.46
N VAL A 427 -24.24 6.20 18.42
CA VAL A 427 -23.40 5.99 19.61
C VAL A 427 -22.61 7.23 20.02
N HIS A 428 -22.45 8.19 19.10
CA HIS A 428 -21.80 9.46 19.37
C HIS A 428 -22.25 10.50 18.34
N SER A 429 -22.41 11.74 18.79
CA SER A 429 -22.68 12.89 17.95
C SER A 429 -21.84 14.04 18.48
N GLU A 430 -21.18 14.75 17.57
CA GLU A 430 -20.35 15.91 17.89
C GLU A 430 -20.80 17.10 17.02
N SER A 431 -21.11 18.22 17.66
CA SER A 431 -21.85 19.30 17.00
C SER A 431 -21.66 20.66 17.68
N PRO A 432 -21.28 21.73 16.94
CA PRO A 432 -20.39 21.73 15.79
C PRO A 432 -18.92 21.69 16.23
N SER A 433 -18.11 20.81 15.63
CA SER A 433 -16.68 20.76 15.93
C SER A 433 -15.87 20.27 14.72
N THR A 434 -14.67 20.82 14.53
CA THR A 434 -13.72 20.35 13.53
C THR A 434 -12.84 19.21 14.03
N GLN A 435 -12.96 18.83 15.31
CA GLN A 435 -12.35 17.61 15.84
C GLN A 435 -13.24 16.97 16.92
N GLY A 436 -13.11 15.67 17.13
CA GLY A 436 -13.75 15.03 18.26
C GLY A 436 -13.12 13.69 18.57
N SER A 437 -13.59 13.06 19.66
CA SER A 437 -13.15 11.72 20.02
C SER A 437 -14.25 10.86 20.59
N TYR A 438 -14.15 9.56 20.31
CA TYR A 438 -15.05 8.55 20.79
C TYR A 438 -14.25 7.31 21.20
N THR A 439 -14.60 6.71 22.34
CA THR A 439 -14.01 5.44 22.78
C THR A 439 -15.10 4.36 22.75
N PRO A 440 -15.07 3.45 21.76
CA PRO A 440 -15.91 2.26 21.65
C PRO A 440 -16.01 1.43 22.93
N ASN A 441 -17.21 1.00 23.30
CA ASN A 441 -17.44 0.04 24.38
C ASN A 441 -17.40 -1.43 23.91
N PHE A 442 -17.49 -1.68 22.61
CA PHE A 442 -17.46 -3.00 22.00
C PHE A 442 -16.54 -2.98 20.77
N THR A 443 -16.12 -4.16 20.33
CA THR A 443 -15.35 -4.28 19.09
C THR A 443 -16.31 -4.48 17.93
N GLY A 444 -16.17 -3.69 16.86
CA GLY A 444 -17.02 -3.85 15.70
C GLY A 444 -16.85 -2.74 14.66
N TRP A 445 -17.75 -2.75 13.69
CA TRP A 445 -17.82 -1.74 12.65
C TRP A 445 -18.64 -0.53 13.10
N TYR A 446 -18.08 0.66 12.89
CA TYR A 446 -18.75 1.94 13.11
C TYR A 446 -18.84 2.71 11.80
N SER A 447 -20.04 3.18 11.46
CA SER A 447 -20.27 4.04 10.31
C SER A 447 -20.14 5.50 10.74
N ILE A 448 -19.44 6.29 9.95
CA ILE A 448 -19.26 7.73 10.15
C ILE A 448 -20.20 8.46 9.21
N HIS A 449 -20.98 9.38 9.77
CA HIS A 449 -21.98 10.15 9.07
C HIS A 449 -21.73 11.64 9.27
N GLY A 450 -21.99 12.44 8.24
CA GLY A 450 -21.84 13.90 8.26
C GLY A 450 -23.06 14.60 7.67
N PHE A 451 -23.41 15.77 8.22
CA PHE A 451 -24.42 16.69 7.69
C PHE A 451 -24.20 18.12 8.18
N LEU A 452 -24.83 19.10 7.52
CA LEU A 452 -24.75 20.50 7.90
C LEU A 452 -25.49 20.76 9.23
N PHE A 453 -24.81 21.46 10.15
CA PHE A 453 -25.33 21.84 11.46
C PHE A 453 -26.50 22.84 11.34
N ARG A 454 -27.39 22.81 12.34
CA ARG A 454 -28.54 23.70 12.45
C ARG A 454 -28.41 24.54 13.73
N ASP A 455 -28.49 25.86 13.60
CA ASP A 455 -29.01 26.69 14.69
C ASP A 455 -30.52 26.43 14.77
N VAL A 456 -30.97 25.73 15.83
CA VAL A 456 -32.40 25.51 16.09
C VAL A 456 -33.00 26.70 16.82
#